data_AF-A0A1I4UMJ9-F1
#
_entry.id   AF-A0A1I4UMJ9-F1
#
_cell.length_a   1.000
_cell.length_b   1.000
_cell.length_c   1.000
_cell.angle_alpha   90.00
_cell.angle_beta   90.00
_cell.angle_gamma   90.00
#
_symmetry.space_group_name_H-M   'P 1'
#
loop_
_entity.id
_entity.type
_entity.pdbx_description
1 polymer ?
#
loop_
_entity_poly.entity_id
_entity_poly.type
_entity_poly.pdbx_seq_one_letter_code
_entity_poly.pdbx_strand_id
1 'polypeptide(L)'
;MKYIKNIFLTLFLSIFLYSCATTMTPLEVNQTLPMLTKSKYLTAEETQNPNCKSLTRGKNYVAPQGLTVKDDLRNAAAGIDEWVTIDGGNAYKLINFRWITISTDKYGSPTSTQLVIDFDIYICK
;
A
#
# COMPACT_ATOMS: atom_id res chain seq x y z
N MET A 1 8.21 -20.78 45.31
CA MET A 1 7.14 -20.83 44.28
C MET A 1 6.69 -19.47 43.73
N LYS A 2 6.73 -18.35 44.48
CA LYS A 2 6.37 -17.01 43.97
C LYS A 2 7.30 -16.46 42.87
N TYR A 3 8.61 -16.71 42.98
CA TYR A 3 9.61 -16.23 42.01
C TYR A 3 9.49 -16.87 40.63
N ILE A 4 9.16 -18.18 40.55
CA ILE A 4 8.95 -18.89 39.28
C ILE A 4 7.73 -18.32 38.53
N LYS A 5 6.68 -17.91 39.26
CA LYS A 5 5.47 -17.32 38.69
C LYS A 5 5.72 -15.95 38.03
N ASN A 6 6.63 -15.15 38.60
CA ASN A 6 7.05 -13.87 38.01
C ASN A 6 7.94 -14.05 36.77
N ILE A 7 8.81 -15.06 36.75
CA ILE A 7 9.66 -15.35 35.59
C ILE A 7 8.81 -15.77 34.38
N PHE A 8 7.79 -16.61 34.58
CA PHE A 8 6.86 -16.98 33.51
C PHE A 8 6.05 -15.79 33.00
N LEU A 9 5.65 -14.85 33.87
CA LEU A 9 4.93 -13.64 33.47
C LEU A 9 5.81 -12.71 32.61
N THR A 10 7.09 -12.55 32.98
CA THR A 10 8.04 -11.75 32.19
C THR A 10 8.42 -12.44 30.87
N LEU A 11 8.51 -13.77 30.84
CA LEU A 11 8.84 -14.52 29.62
C LEU A 11 7.68 -14.54 28.61
N PHE A 12 6.44 -14.59 29.08
CA PHE A 12 5.24 -14.53 28.24
C PHE A 12 5.06 -13.14 27.61
N LEU A 13 5.45 -12.07 28.31
CA LEU A 13 5.40 -10.70 27.80
C LEU A 13 6.46 -10.42 26.73
N SER A 14 7.63 -11.07 26.79
CA SER A 14 8.71 -10.90 25.81
C SER A 14 8.45 -11.56 24.45
N ILE A 15 7.49 -12.48 24.33
CA ILE A 15 7.18 -13.17 23.07
C ILE A 15 6.36 -12.26 22.12
N PHE A 16 5.73 -11.20 22.63
CA PHE A 16 4.95 -10.24 21.83
C PHE A 16 5.80 -9.18 21.10
N LEU A 17 7.11 -9.13 21.33
CA LEU A 17 7.99 -8.11 20.74
C LEU A 17 8.78 -8.59 19.51
N TYR A 18 8.55 -9.82 19.04
CA TYR A 18 8.94 -10.23 17.69
C TYR A 18 7.94 -9.69 16.68
N SER A 19 7.80 -8.37 16.58
CA SER A 19 7.15 -7.77 15.41
C SER A 19 8.14 -7.87 14.25
N CYS A 20 8.14 -9.01 13.54
CA CYS A 20 8.67 -9.04 12.19
C CYS A 20 8.02 -7.88 11.43
N ALA A 21 8.83 -7.02 10.80
CA ALA A 21 8.33 -5.95 9.94
C ALA A 21 7.31 -6.56 8.98
N THR A 22 6.03 -6.20 9.14
CA THR A 22 4.98 -6.70 8.26
C THR A 22 5.26 -6.08 6.90
N THR A 23 5.81 -6.84 5.98
CA THR A 23 5.99 -6.43 4.58
C THR A 23 4.98 -7.21 3.75
N MET A 24 4.33 -6.56 2.78
CA MET A 24 3.56 -7.28 1.76
C MET A 24 4.44 -7.57 0.55
N THR A 25 4.29 -8.76 -0.01
CA THR A 25 4.85 -9.14 -1.29
C THR A 25 4.15 -8.40 -2.44
N PRO A 26 4.76 -8.30 -3.63
CA PRO A 26 4.09 -7.73 -4.79
C PRO A 26 2.78 -8.39 -5.17
N LEU A 27 2.67 -9.71 -4.96
CA LEU A 27 1.43 -10.44 -5.20
C LEU A 27 0.32 -9.99 -4.23
N GLU A 28 0.64 -9.89 -2.94
CA GLU A 28 -0.33 -9.44 -1.93
C GLU A 28 -0.78 -7.99 -2.18
N VAL A 29 0.12 -7.11 -2.61
CA VAL A 29 -0.24 -5.73 -2.99
C VAL A 29 -1.19 -5.72 -4.19
N ASN A 30 -0.86 -6.47 -5.25
CA ASN A 30 -1.69 -6.57 -6.45
C ASN A 30 -3.05 -7.22 -6.21
N GLN A 31 -3.20 -8.02 -5.16
CA GLN A 31 -4.48 -8.59 -4.75
C GLN A 31 -5.26 -7.66 -3.81
N THR A 32 -4.56 -6.97 -2.91
CA THR A 32 -5.19 -6.18 -1.84
C THR A 32 -5.58 -4.78 -2.30
N LEU A 33 -4.68 -4.06 -2.97
CA LEU A 33 -4.90 -2.65 -3.35
C LEU A 33 -6.15 -2.47 -4.23
N PRO A 34 -6.38 -3.29 -5.28
CA PRO A 34 -7.59 -3.19 -6.11
C PRO A 34 -8.91 -3.39 -5.35
N MET A 35 -8.88 -4.15 -4.25
CA MET A 35 -10.07 -4.34 -3.42
C MET A 35 -10.38 -3.15 -2.50
N LEU A 36 -9.43 -2.22 -2.35
CA LEU A 36 -9.57 -1.04 -1.50
C LEU A 36 -9.98 0.20 -2.29
N THR A 37 -9.85 0.19 -3.62
CA THR A 37 -10.28 1.26 -4.51
C THR A 37 -11.75 1.13 -4.90
N LYS A 38 -12.42 2.26 -5.10
CA LYS A 38 -13.74 2.33 -5.74
C LYS A 38 -13.63 2.31 -7.27
N SER A 39 -12.54 2.84 -7.79
CA SER A 39 -12.23 2.86 -9.23
C SER A 39 -11.95 1.45 -9.75
N LYS A 40 -12.35 1.16 -10.99
CA LYS A 40 -12.09 -0.16 -11.58
C LYS A 40 -10.59 -0.35 -11.81
N TYR A 41 -10.00 -1.39 -11.21
CA TYR A 41 -8.65 -1.83 -11.55
C TYR A 41 -8.64 -2.52 -12.93
N LEU A 42 -7.65 -2.18 -13.76
CA LEU A 42 -7.45 -2.77 -15.08
C LEU A 42 -6.18 -3.61 -15.13
N THR A 43 -6.29 -4.81 -15.71
CA THR A 43 -5.11 -5.59 -16.12
C THR A 43 -4.45 -5.00 -17.37
N ALA A 44 -3.25 -5.48 -17.70
CA ALA A 44 -2.56 -5.04 -18.92
C ALA A 44 -3.39 -5.31 -20.19
N GLU A 45 -4.09 -6.44 -20.25
CA GLU A 45 -4.95 -6.83 -21.36
C GLU A 45 -6.18 -5.92 -21.45
N GLU A 46 -6.82 -5.60 -20.32
CA GLU A 46 -8.00 -4.71 -20.30
C GLU A 46 -7.65 -3.29 -20.78
N THR A 47 -6.41 -2.85 -20.59
CA THR A 47 -5.98 -1.53 -21.10
C THR A 47 -5.87 -1.43 -22.62
N GLN A 48 -5.92 -2.56 -23.33
CA GLN A 48 -5.93 -2.62 -24.79
C GLN A 48 -7.36 -2.64 -25.36
N ASN A 49 -8.38 -2.70 -24.50
CA ASN A 49 -9.77 -2.69 -24.93
C ASN A 49 -10.10 -1.34 -25.60
N PRO A 50 -10.70 -1.32 -26.81
CA PRO A 50 -11.05 -0.07 -27.50
C PRO A 50 -12.06 0.80 -26.74
N ASN A 51 -12.82 0.21 -25.80
CA ASN A 51 -13.73 0.94 -24.93
C ASN A 51 -13.04 1.60 -23.73
N CYS A 52 -11.75 1.36 -23.51
CA CYS A 52 -10.94 1.95 -22.45
C CYS A 52 -9.92 2.93 -23.02
N LYS A 53 -10.13 4.22 -22.77
CA LYS A 53 -9.23 5.29 -23.20
C LYS A 53 -8.38 5.78 -22.04
N SER A 54 -7.07 5.82 -22.24
CA SER A 54 -6.13 6.44 -21.29
C SER A 54 -6.34 7.96 -21.24
N LEU A 55 -6.50 8.49 -20.04
CA LEU A 55 -6.65 9.92 -19.77
C LEU A 55 -5.33 10.53 -19.29
N THR A 56 -4.71 9.90 -18.29
CA THR A 56 -3.45 10.33 -17.68
C THR A 56 -2.54 9.13 -17.55
N ARG A 57 -1.24 9.31 -17.78
CA ARG A 57 -0.23 8.26 -17.64
C ARG A 57 0.85 8.64 -16.64
N GLY A 58 1.38 7.67 -15.92
CA GLY A 58 2.52 7.79 -15.02
C GLY A 58 2.25 8.73 -13.85
N LYS A 59 1.01 8.77 -13.32
CA LYS A 59 0.72 9.58 -12.14
C LYS A 59 1.45 8.98 -10.94
N ASN A 60 2.33 9.77 -10.35
CA ASN A 60 3.04 9.43 -9.13
C ASN A 60 2.27 9.98 -7.92
N TYR A 61 1.97 9.12 -6.96
CA TYR A 61 1.30 9.51 -5.71
C TYR A 61 2.04 8.93 -4.51
N VAL A 62 2.30 9.81 -3.54
CA VAL A 62 2.93 9.48 -2.27
C VAL A 62 1.83 9.37 -1.22
N ALA A 63 1.54 8.15 -0.79
CA ALA A 63 0.48 7.91 0.18
C ALA A 63 0.88 8.44 1.57
N PRO A 64 -0.06 9.05 2.31
CA PRO A 64 0.13 9.31 3.74
C PRO A 64 0.47 8.03 4.50
N GLN A 65 1.39 8.12 5.46
CA GLN A 65 1.81 6.97 6.27
C GLN A 65 0.65 6.48 7.14
N GLY A 66 0.40 5.18 7.07
CA GLY A 66 -0.49 4.45 7.96
C GLY A 66 0.27 3.88 9.16
N LEU A 67 -0.50 3.34 10.12
CA LEU A 67 0.08 2.58 11.24
C LEU A 67 0.47 1.16 10.84
N THR A 68 -0.09 0.66 9.74
CA THR A 68 0.15 -0.67 9.19
C THR A 68 0.28 -0.59 7.66
N VAL A 69 0.89 -1.62 7.04
CA VAL A 69 0.95 -1.72 5.57
C VAL A 69 -0.43 -1.69 4.92
N LYS A 70 -1.45 -2.27 5.58
CA LYS A 70 -2.82 -2.21 5.08
C LYS A 70 -3.38 -0.79 5.11
N ASP A 71 -3.01 0.01 6.11
CA ASP A 71 -3.42 1.42 6.18
C ASP A 71 -2.69 2.25 5.12
N ASP A 72 -1.42 1.97 4.83
CA ASP A 72 -0.73 2.57 3.68
C ASP A 72 -1.49 2.29 2.37
N LEU A 73 -1.90 1.04 2.15
CA LEU A 73 -2.68 0.66 0.95
C LEU A 73 -4.05 1.33 0.91
N ARG A 74 -4.72 1.52 2.05
CA ARG A 74 -5.99 2.27 2.11
C ARG A 74 -5.79 3.74 1.74
N ASN A 75 -4.74 4.36 2.25
CA ASN A 75 -4.39 5.74 1.93
C ASN A 75 -3.99 5.89 0.45
N ALA A 76 -3.29 4.90 -0.11
CA ALA A 76 -2.98 4.83 -1.54
C ALA A 76 -4.24 4.68 -2.38
N ALA A 77 -5.16 3.78 -2.00
CA ALA A 77 -6.43 3.57 -2.71
C ALA A 77 -7.31 4.82 -2.72
N ALA A 78 -7.40 5.53 -1.59
CA ALA A 78 -8.12 6.79 -1.51
C ALA A 78 -7.54 7.86 -2.46
N GLY A 79 -6.20 7.95 -2.54
CA GLY A 79 -5.53 8.85 -3.47
C GLY A 79 -5.77 8.48 -4.94
N ILE A 80 -5.77 7.19 -5.27
CA ILE A 80 -6.15 6.72 -6.62
C ILE A 80 -7.56 7.17 -6.96
N ASP A 81 -8.54 6.92 -6.08
CA ASP A 81 -9.94 7.26 -6.33
C ASP A 81 -10.16 8.76 -6.49
N GLU A 82 -9.47 9.58 -5.66
CA GLU A 82 -9.50 11.03 -5.77
C GLU A 82 -8.97 11.48 -7.12
N TRP A 83 -7.78 11.02 -7.52
CA TRP A 83 -7.17 11.41 -8.79
C TRP A 83 -7.93 10.89 -10.01
N VAL A 84 -8.47 9.67 -9.97
CA VAL A 84 -9.34 9.13 -11.01
C VAL A 84 -10.57 10.03 -11.18
N THR A 85 -11.17 10.46 -10.06
CA THR A 85 -12.33 11.36 -10.08
C THR A 85 -11.97 12.74 -10.64
N ILE A 86 -10.86 13.34 -10.18
CA ILE A 86 -10.37 14.65 -10.64
C ILE A 86 -10.12 14.65 -12.15
N ASP A 87 -9.47 13.60 -12.66
CA ASP A 87 -9.13 13.49 -14.07
C ASP A 87 -10.33 13.03 -14.93
N GLY A 88 -11.50 12.78 -14.32
CA GLY A 88 -12.74 12.39 -15.01
C GLY A 88 -12.76 10.94 -15.51
N GLY A 89 -11.93 10.07 -14.91
CA GLY A 89 -11.88 8.64 -15.20
C GLY A 89 -12.85 7.83 -14.35
N ASN A 90 -12.86 6.52 -14.59
CA ASN A 90 -13.56 5.53 -13.75
C ASN A 90 -12.74 4.27 -13.50
N ALA A 91 -11.51 4.23 -14.03
CA ALA A 91 -10.64 3.08 -13.97
C ALA A 91 -9.18 3.50 -13.87
N TYR A 92 -8.34 2.59 -13.37
CA TYR A 92 -6.91 2.82 -13.24
C TYR A 92 -6.11 1.54 -13.52
N LYS A 93 -4.84 1.70 -13.88
CA LYS A 93 -3.87 0.62 -13.98
C LYS A 93 -2.70 0.92 -13.06
N LEU A 94 -2.43 0.03 -12.11
CA LEU A 94 -1.21 0.11 -11.31
C LEU A 94 0.00 -0.20 -12.19
N ILE A 95 0.98 0.70 -12.21
CA ILE A 95 2.24 0.55 -12.96
C ILE A 95 3.34 0.05 -12.02
N ASN A 96 3.46 0.66 -10.85
CA ASN A 96 4.49 0.33 -9.88
C ASN A 96 4.06 0.72 -8.47
N PHE A 97 4.68 0.11 -7.47
CA PHE A 97 4.58 0.52 -6.08
C PHE A 97 5.93 0.30 -5.38
N ARG A 98 6.26 1.15 -4.40
CA ARG A 98 7.48 1.02 -3.59
C ARG A 98 7.30 1.65 -2.23
N TRP A 99 7.83 1.02 -1.19
CA TRP A 99 8.03 1.66 0.10
C TRP A 99 9.42 2.29 0.11
N ILE A 100 9.47 3.61 0.28
CA ILE A 100 10.73 4.35 0.45
C ILE A 100 10.97 4.59 1.93
N THR A 101 12.23 4.49 2.38
CA THR A 101 12.58 4.88 3.75
C THR A 101 12.61 6.40 3.83
N ILE A 102 11.85 6.98 4.76
CA ILE A 102 11.82 8.44 4.96
C ILE A 102 12.49 8.88 6.26
N SER A 103 12.75 7.94 7.17
CA SER A 103 13.54 8.19 8.37
C SER A 103 14.31 6.95 8.79
N THR A 104 15.47 7.18 9.42
CA THR A 104 16.30 6.12 10.00
C THR A 104 16.60 6.43 11.45
N ASP A 105 16.96 5.41 12.23
CA ASP A 105 17.53 5.60 13.55
C ASP A 105 19.00 6.06 13.46
N LYS A 106 19.61 6.27 14.63
CA LYS A 106 21.03 6.63 14.77
C LYS A 106 22.02 5.57 14.23
N TYR A 107 21.56 4.36 13.94
CA TYR A 107 22.36 3.26 13.40
C TYR A 107 22.13 3.03 11.91
N GLY A 108 21.28 3.86 11.26
CA GLY A 108 20.96 3.76 9.84
C GLY A 108 19.84 2.75 9.52
N SER A 109 19.15 2.21 10.52
CA SER A 109 18.03 1.29 10.30
C SER A 109 16.75 2.08 9.97
N PRO A 110 15.95 1.66 8.97
CA PRO A 110 14.67 2.30 8.66
C PRO A 110 13.74 2.33 9.88
N THR A 111 13.28 3.52 10.26
CA THR A 111 12.28 3.71 11.34
C THR A 111 10.90 4.05 10.81
N SER A 112 10.84 4.59 9.59
CA SER A 112 9.57 4.92 8.94
C SER A 112 9.71 4.80 7.43
N THR A 113 8.68 4.25 6.79
CA THR A 113 8.62 4.06 5.34
C THR A 113 7.34 4.67 4.77
N GLN A 114 7.39 5.13 3.53
CA GLN A 114 6.25 5.74 2.87
C GLN A 114 5.97 5.02 1.56
N LEU A 115 4.70 4.66 1.35
CA LEU A 115 4.26 4.02 0.11
C LEU A 115 4.14 5.06 -1.00
N VAL A 116 4.80 4.78 -2.13
CA VAL A 116 4.68 5.52 -3.37
C VAL A 116 4.12 4.59 -4.43
N ILE A 117 3.09 5.04 -5.13
CA ILE A 117 2.45 4.30 -6.23
C ILE A 117 2.54 5.10 -7.53
N ASP A 118 2.70 4.38 -8.62
CA ASP A 118 2.65 4.90 -9.98
C ASP A 118 1.46 4.23 -10.68
N PHE A 119 0.56 5.03 -11.25
CA PHE A 119 -0.62 4.50 -11.92
C PHE A 119 -1.06 5.36 -13.11
N ASP A 120 -1.74 4.71 -14.04
CA ASP A 120 -2.41 5.34 -15.18
C ASP A 120 -3.90 5.43 -14.90
N ILE A 121 -4.56 6.46 -15.45
CA ILE A 121 -6.01 6.69 -15.32
C ILE A 121 -6.67 6.49 -16.67
N TYR A 122 -7.83 5.86 -16.63
CA TYR A 122 -8.63 5.51 -17.79
C TYR A 122 -10.09 5.90 -17.60
N ILE A 123 -10.76 6.15 -18.72
CA ILE A 123 -12.21 6.11 -18.83
C ILE A 123 -12.58 4.91 -19.70
N CYS A 124 -13.34 3.99 -19.10
CA CYS A 124 -13.85 2.80 -19.77
C CYS A 124 -15.37 2.88 -19.90
N LYS A 125 -15.91 2.44 -21.03
CA LYS A 125 -17.35 2.32 -21.30
C LYS A 125 -17.83 0.89 -21.23
#